data_AF-A0A3D5UMB3-F1
#
_entry.id   AF-A0A3D5UMB3-F1
#
_cell.length_a   1.000
_cell.length_b   1.000
_cell.length_c   1.000
_cell.angle_alpha   90.00
_cell.angle_beta   90.00
_cell.angle_gamma   90.00
#
_symmetry.space_group_name_H-M   'P 1'
#
loop_
_entity.id
_entity.type
_entity.pdbx_description
1 polymer ?
#
loop_
_entity_poly.entity_id
_entity_poly.type
_entity_poly.pdbx_seq_one_letter_code
_entity_poly.pdbx_strand_id
1 'polypeptide(L)'
;MKFQEIILKVMKEEQYKPLGYKEMLYLFDVTNKKEKKQFKKTLDELLNQGKIVKNKKGKYKLAPEGLYVSGTLQGHAKGFGFVIPDA
;
A
#
# COMPACT_ATOMS: atom_id res chain seq x y z
N MET A 1 -0.69 8.96 -16.98
CA MET A 1 -0.67 9.40 -15.58
C MET A 1 -0.03 8.33 -14.71
N LYS A 2 0.96 8.67 -13.90
CA LYS A 2 1.57 7.73 -12.95
C LYS A 2 0.86 7.85 -11.60
N PHE A 3 -0.23 7.11 -11.42
CA PHE A 3 -1.01 7.13 -10.17
C PHE A 3 -0.17 6.84 -8.93
N GLN A 4 0.89 6.02 -9.06
CA GLN A 4 1.81 5.68 -7.97
C GLN A 4 2.46 6.91 -7.31
N GLU A 5 3.06 7.81 -8.10
CA GLU A 5 3.78 8.97 -7.57
C GLU A 5 2.82 9.95 -6.89
N ILE A 6 1.64 10.17 -7.46
CA ILE A 6 0.65 11.11 -6.91
C ILE A 6 0.06 10.57 -5.61
N ILE A 7 -0.28 9.27 -5.55
CA ILE A 7 -0.77 8.62 -4.33
C ILE A 7 0.27 8.73 -3.21
N LEU A 8 1.54 8.41 -3.51
CA LEU A 8 2.61 8.49 -2.51
C LEU A 8 2.85 9.94 -2.06
N LYS A 9 2.78 10.91 -2.97
CA LYS A 9 2.96 12.34 -2.64
C LYS A 9 1.84 12.83 -1.72
N VAL A 10 0.58 12.54 -2.04
CA VAL A 10 -0.58 12.90 -1.23
C VAL A 10 -0.53 12.20 0.13
N MET A 11 -0.14 10.93 0.18
CA MET A 11 -0.02 10.18 1.44
C MET A 11 1.17 10.60 2.32
N LYS A 12 2.19 11.22 1.72
CA LYS A 12 3.39 11.72 2.41
C LYS A 12 3.18 13.09 3.02
N GLU A 13 2.13 13.83 2.62
CA GLU A 13 1.77 15.08 3.28
C GLU A 13 1.34 14.81 4.73
N GLU A 14 1.90 15.57 5.67
CA GLU A 14 1.74 15.38 7.12
C GLU A 14 0.29 15.49 7.60
N GLN A 15 -0.57 16.17 6.81
CA GLN A 15 -2.01 16.29 7.05
C GLN A 15 -2.86 15.19 6.41
N TYR A 16 -2.24 14.20 5.76
CA TYR A 16 -2.97 13.15 5.07
C TYR A 16 -3.81 12.31 6.03
N LYS A 17 -5.13 12.42 5.92
CA LYS A 17 -6.07 11.56 6.64
C LYS A 17 -6.20 10.23 5.90
N PRO A 18 -6.22 9.08 6.59
CA PRO A 18 -6.45 7.80 5.93
C PRO A 18 -7.82 7.76 5.25
N LEU A 19 -7.81 7.69 3.92
CA LEU A 19 -9.01 7.72 3.07
C LEU A 19 -9.40 6.31 2.61
N GLY A 20 -10.70 6.10 2.43
CA GLY A 20 -11.22 4.89 1.79
C GLY A 20 -11.01 4.89 0.27
N TYR A 21 -11.24 3.75 -0.37
CA TYR A 21 -11.16 3.62 -1.83
C TYR A 21 -12.05 4.65 -2.57
N LYS A 22 -13.29 4.84 -2.11
CA LYS A 22 -14.24 5.79 -2.73
C LYS A 22 -13.78 7.25 -2.61
N GLU A 23 -13.27 7.63 -1.43
CA GLU A 23 -12.76 8.99 -1.21
C GLU A 23 -11.50 9.26 -2.01
N MET A 24 -10.60 8.28 -2.13
CA MET A 24 -9.47 8.35 -3.05
C MET A 24 -9.95 8.59 -4.49
N LEU A 25 -10.89 7.79 -4.99
CA LEU A 25 -11.39 7.99 -6.36
C LEU A 25 -11.95 9.41 -6.58
N TYR A 26 -12.61 10.00 -5.58
CA TYR A 26 -13.11 11.37 -5.64
C TYR A 26 -11.96 12.39 -5.63
N LEU A 27 -11.00 12.24 -4.72
CA LEU A 27 -9.86 13.15 -4.56
C LEU A 27 -8.92 13.15 -5.79
N PHE A 28 -8.80 12.02 -6.46
CA PHE A 28 -8.02 11.86 -7.69
C PHE A 28 -8.85 12.06 -8.97
N ASP A 29 -10.12 12.50 -8.84
CA ASP A 29 -11.08 12.70 -9.93
C ASP A 29 -11.22 11.50 -10.90
N VAL A 30 -11.08 10.29 -10.36
CA VAL A 30 -11.10 9.06 -11.15
C VAL A 30 -12.55 8.65 -11.44
N THR A 31 -13.08 9.14 -12.55
CA THR A 31 -14.45 8.90 -13.01
C THR A 31 -14.56 7.67 -13.93
N ASN A 32 -13.57 7.45 -14.81
CA ASN A 32 -13.58 6.41 -15.82
C ASN A 32 -13.43 4.98 -15.25
N LYS A 33 -14.20 4.01 -15.78
CA LYS A 33 -14.09 2.58 -15.39
C LYS A 33 -12.70 1.99 -15.64
N LYS A 34 -12.05 2.35 -16.75
CA LYS A 34 -10.67 1.90 -17.06
C LYS A 34 -9.67 2.42 -16.02
N GLU A 35 -9.75 3.70 -15.69
CA GLU A 35 -8.87 4.32 -14.69
C GLU A 35 -9.13 3.77 -13.30
N LYS A 36 -10.39 3.52 -12.89
CA LYS A 36 -10.70 2.83 -11.62
C LYS A 36 -10.01 1.47 -11.53
N LYS A 37 -10.02 0.69 -12.61
CA LYS A 37 -9.37 -0.62 -12.66
C LYS A 37 -7.85 -0.48 -12.55
N GLN A 38 -7.27 0.51 -13.23
CA GLN A 38 -5.85 0.80 -13.18
C GLN A 38 -5.41 1.33 -11.80
N PHE A 39 -6.19 2.22 -11.19
CA PHE A 39 -5.99 2.76 -9.85
C PHE A 39 -6.01 1.66 -8.79
N LYS A 40 -6.98 0.74 -8.88
CA LYS A 40 -7.03 -0.44 -8.01
C LYS A 40 -5.78 -1.30 -8.17
N LYS A 41 -5.36 -1.57 -9.41
CA LYS A 41 -4.14 -2.35 -9.69
C LYS A 41 -2.90 -1.68 -9.07
N THR A 42 -2.80 -0.36 -9.21
CA THR A 42 -1.73 0.43 -8.61
C THR A 42 -1.75 0.39 -7.08
N LEU A 43 -2.93 0.49 -6.44
CA LEU A 43 -3.06 0.35 -4.99
C LEU A 43 -2.63 -1.05 -4.52
N ASP A 44 -3.02 -2.10 -5.23
CA ASP A 44 -2.60 -3.48 -4.96
C ASP A 44 -1.07 -3.64 -5.09
N GLU A 45 -0.46 -3.05 -6.11
CA GLU A 45 1.00 -3.03 -6.25
C GLU A 45 1.68 -2.28 -5.09
N LEU A 46 1.15 -1.13 -4.68
CA LEU A 46 1.70 -0.36 -3.55
C LEU A 46 1.53 -1.10 -2.21
N LEU A 47 0.44 -1.85 -2.04
CA LEU A 47 0.21 -2.74 -0.89
C LEU A 47 1.22 -3.89 -0.90
N ASN A 48 1.42 -4.55 -2.05
CA ASN A 48 2.38 -5.64 -2.21
C ASN A 48 3.83 -5.16 -2.01
N GLN A 49 4.15 -3.94 -2.44
CA GLN A 49 5.45 -3.31 -2.18
C GLN A 49 5.63 -2.87 -0.72
N GLY A 50 4.58 -2.95 0.12
CA GLY A 50 4.64 -2.48 1.51
C GLY A 50 4.79 -0.97 1.65
N LYS A 51 4.52 -0.18 0.60
CA LYS A 51 4.59 1.30 0.65
C LYS A 51 3.36 1.92 1.27
N ILE A 52 2.22 1.27 1.14
CA ILE A 52 0.95 1.68 1.76
C ILE A 52 0.35 0.50 2.52
N VAL A 53 -0.46 0.79 3.52
CA VAL A 53 -1.21 -0.23 4.27
C VAL A 53 -2.68 0.10 4.31
N LYS A 54 -3.51 -0.95 4.25
CA LYS A 54 -4.95 -0.84 4.43
C LYS A 54 -5.32 -1.18 5.87
N ASN A 55 -5.90 -0.23 6.56
CA ASN A 55 -6.36 -0.41 7.93
C ASN A 55 -7.64 -1.26 7.99
N LYS A 56 -8.00 -1.83 9.15
CA LYS A 56 -9.20 -2.69 9.30
C LYS A 56 -10.51 -2.01 8.84
N LYS A 57 -10.58 -0.68 8.91
CA LYS A 57 -11.70 0.15 8.43
C LYS A 57 -11.71 0.35 6.90
N GLY A 58 -10.84 -0.32 6.15
CA GLY A 58 -10.74 -0.21 4.70
C GLY A 58 -10.10 1.08 4.19
N LYS A 59 -9.41 1.82 5.06
CA LYS A 59 -8.73 3.08 4.74
C LYS A 59 -7.26 2.84 4.44
N TYR A 60 -6.74 3.52 3.42
CA TYR A 60 -5.34 3.44 3.02
C TYR A 60 -4.51 4.50 3.75
N LYS A 61 -3.30 4.16 4.14
CA LYS A 61 -2.31 5.08 4.72
C LYS A 61 -0.91 4.70 4.27
N LEU A 62 0.03 5.64 4.39
CA LEU A 62 1.44 5.33 4.21
C LEU A 62 1.84 4.20 5.17
N ALA A 63 2.61 3.24 4.69
CA ALA A 63 3.24 2.28 5.59
C ALA A 63 4.23 3.04 6.48
N PRO A 64 4.19 2.85 7.80
CA PRO A 64 5.23 3.40 8.65
C PRO A 64 6.55 2.72 8.31
N GLU A 65 7.64 3.51 8.32
CA GLU A 65 8.97 3.01 8.04
C GLU A 65 9.31 1.83 8.98
N GLY A 66 9.79 0.73 8.41
CA GLY A 66 10.17 -0.48 9.16
C GLY A 66 9.04 -1.49 9.46
N LEU A 67 7.81 -1.30 8.98
CA LEU A 67 6.72 -2.27 9.24
C LEU A 67 6.80 -3.54 8.39
N TYR A 68 7.54 -3.50 7.29
CA TYR A 68 7.74 -4.63 6.39
C TYR A 68 9.23 -4.92 6.25
N VAL A 69 9.59 -6.15 6.54
CA VAL A 69 10.92 -6.70 6.30
C VAL A 69 10.76 -7.74 5.20
N SER A 70 11.24 -7.44 4.01
CA SER A 70 11.39 -8.41 2.93
C SER A 70 12.58 -9.31 3.24
N GLY A 71 12.42 -10.63 3.08
CA GLY A 71 13.45 -11.57 3.46
C GLY A 71 13.12 -13.02 3.13
N THR A 72 14.10 -13.90 3.30
CA THR A 72 13.94 -15.34 3.10
C THR A 72 13.35 -15.98 4.35
N LEU A 73 12.23 -16.69 4.21
CA LEU A 73 11.62 -17.46 5.29
C LEU A 73 12.39 -18.76 5.50
N GLN A 74 13.14 -18.86 6.60
CA GLN A 74 13.80 -20.09 7.00
C GLN A 74 12.90 -20.89 7.95
N GLY A 75 12.32 -21.97 7.43
CA GLY A 75 11.50 -22.90 8.21
C GLY A 75 12.34 -23.92 8.99
N HIS A 76 12.04 -24.11 10.27
CA HIS A 76 12.64 -25.13 11.12
C HIS A 76 11.70 -26.34 11.22
N ALA A 77 12.25 -27.56 11.18
CA ALA A 77 11.50 -28.83 11.26
C ALA A 77 10.69 -29.03 12.56
N LYS A 78 10.82 -28.12 13.54
CA LYS A 78 10.06 -28.11 14.80
C LYS A 78 8.79 -27.24 14.73
N GLY A 79 8.44 -26.70 13.56
CA GLY A 79 7.19 -25.98 13.32
C GLY A 79 7.23 -24.46 13.53
N PHE A 80 8.43 -23.87 13.63
CA PHE A 80 8.62 -22.41 13.66
C PHE A 80 9.55 -21.97 12.53
N GLY A 81 9.57 -20.69 12.20
CA GLY A 81 10.46 -20.15 11.19
C GLY A 81 10.83 -18.70 11.48
N PHE A 82 11.96 -18.28 10.95
CA PHE A 82 12.47 -16.91 11.06
C PHE A 82 12.53 -16.28 9.67
N VAL A 83 12.27 -14.99 9.58
CA VAL A 83 12.49 -14.21 8.35
C VAL A 83 13.89 -13.62 8.42
N ILE A 84 14.74 -14.00 7.47
CA ILE A 84 16.07 -13.40 7.29
C ILE A 84 15.91 -12.21 6.35
N PRO A 85 16.08 -10.95 6.80
CA PRO A 85 15.97 -9.77 5.94
C PRO A 85 16.93 -9.86 4.75
N ASP A 86 16.43 -9.56 3.54
CA ASP A 86 17.28 -9.20 2.39
C ASP A 86 17.73 -7.76 2.66
N ALA A 87 18.95 -7.59 3.18
CA ALA A 87 19.55 -6.28 3.43
C ALA A 87 20.12 -5.67 2.14
#